data_AF-A0A7H4LZV5-F1
#
_entry.id   AF-A0A7H4LZV5-F1
#
_cell.length_a   1.000
_cell.length_b   1.000
_cell.length_c   1.000
_cell.angle_alpha   90.00
_cell.angle_beta   90.00
_cell.angle_gamma   90.00
#
_symmetry.space_group_name_H-M   'P 1'
#
loop_
_entity.id
_entity.type
_entity.pdbx_description
1 polymer ?
#
loop_
_entity_poly.entity_id
_entity_poly.type
_entity_poly.pdbx_seq_one_letter_code
_entity_poly.pdbx_strand_id
1 'polypeptide(L)'
;MQGGTITLTKLLIAIAIGLGVEQLFGAEGIFGLSGVAIIAAMSNSNGGLYAALVGEFGNERDVGAISILSLNDGPFFTMIALGAAGMANIPIMALVAVLVPLVVGMILGNLDPNMRDFLTKGGPLLIPFFAFALGAGINLEMLLQGGLAGILLGVLTTFIGGFFNIRADRLVGGTGIAGAAASSTAGNAVATPLAIAQADPSLAEVAAAAAPLIAASVITTAILTPVLTSWVAKKQARQVAEEKKA
;
A
#
# COMPACT_ATOMS: atom_id res chain seq x y z
N MET A 1 11.93 -10.33 8.33
CA MET A 1 10.62 -10.58 8.99
C MET A 1 9.73 -9.34 9.03
N GLN A 2 10.26 -8.16 9.36
CA GLN A 2 9.46 -6.91 9.51
C GLN A 2 8.59 -6.59 8.28
N GLY A 3 9.19 -6.47 7.10
CA GLY A 3 8.46 -6.17 5.87
C GLY A 3 7.33 -7.18 5.59
N GLY A 4 7.64 -8.47 5.66
CA GLY A 4 6.62 -9.52 5.46
C GLY A 4 5.49 -9.48 6.49
N THR A 5 5.78 -9.14 7.75
CA THR A 5 4.75 -9.03 8.80
C THR A 5 3.83 -7.84 8.53
N ILE A 6 4.39 -6.70 8.16
CA ILE A 6 3.62 -5.49 7.80
C ILE A 6 2.77 -5.76 6.56
N THR A 7 3.35 -6.32 5.50
CA THR A 7 2.63 -6.67 4.26
C THR A 7 1.47 -7.62 4.54
N LEU A 8 1.71 -8.70 5.29
CA LEU A 8 0.67 -9.67 5.63
C LEU A 8 -0.42 -9.06 6.50
N THR A 9 -0.05 -8.26 7.51
CA THR A 9 -1.02 -7.58 8.38
C THR A 9 -1.93 -6.68 7.57
N LYS A 10 -1.34 -5.85 6.71
CA LYS A 10 -2.06 -4.92 5.84
C LYS A 10 -3.03 -5.66 4.91
N LEU A 11 -2.58 -6.76 4.30
CA LEU A 11 -3.43 -7.60 3.43
C LEU A 11 -4.60 -8.21 4.21
N LEU A 12 -4.36 -8.79 5.38
CA LEU A 12 -5.41 -9.43 6.17
C LEU A 12 -6.44 -8.42 6.67
N ILE A 13 -6.01 -7.23 7.10
CA ILE A 13 -6.94 -6.17 7.52
C ILE A 13 -7.75 -5.64 6.34
N ALA A 14 -7.13 -5.47 5.17
CA ALA A 14 -7.83 -5.07 3.95
C ALA A 14 -8.91 -6.10 3.56
N ILE A 15 -8.57 -7.39 3.59
CA ILE A 15 -9.51 -8.50 3.34
C ILE A 15 -10.63 -8.50 4.37
N ALA A 16 -10.31 -8.41 5.67
CA ALA A 16 -11.31 -8.45 6.72
C ALA A 16 -12.33 -7.31 6.62
N ILE A 17 -11.86 -6.08 6.35
CA ILE A 17 -12.76 -4.92 6.19
C ILE A 17 -13.54 -5.02 4.89
N GLY A 18 -12.87 -5.35 3.77
CA GLY A 18 -13.52 -5.47 2.47
C GLY A 18 -14.60 -6.54 2.44
N LEU A 19 -14.31 -7.73 2.98
CA LEU A 19 -15.30 -8.80 3.11
C LEU A 19 -16.39 -8.48 4.11
N GLY A 20 -16.06 -7.80 5.20
CA GLY A 20 -17.07 -7.32 6.14
C GLY A 20 -18.07 -6.39 5.46
N VAL A 21 -17.60 -5.48 4.60
CA VAL A 21 -18.47 -4.59 3.84
C VAL A 21 -19.28 -5.36 2.79
N GLU A 22 -18.64 -6.26 2.05
CA GLU A 22 -19.31 -7.11 1.05
C GLU A 22 -20.45 -7.94 1.68
N GLN A 23 -20.22 -8.55 2.84
CA GLN A 23 -21.22 -9.39 3.50
C GLN A 23 -22.37 -8.59 4.12
N LEU A 24 -22.11 -7.38 4.61
CA LEU A 24 -23.11 -6.55 5.29
C LEU A 24 -23.91 -5.66 4.32
N PHE A 25 -23.32 -5.24 3.21
CA PHE A 25 -23.89 -4.24 2.30
C PHE A 25 -23.96 -4.70 0.83
N GLY A 26 -23.41 -5.88 0.50
CA GLY A 26 -23.37 -6.40 -0.87
C GLY A 26 -22.30 -5.74 -1.74
N ALA A 27 -22.34 -6.05 -3.04
CA ALA A 27 -21.31 -5.65 -4.02
C ALA A 27 -21.19 -4.14 -4.23
N GLU A 28 -22.28 -3.38 -4.03
CA GLU A 28 -22.26 -1.91 -4.08
C GLU A 28 -21.56 -1.29 -2.86
N GLY A 29 -21.45 -2.05 -1.76
CA GLY A 29 -20.82 -1.64 -0.52
C GLY A 29 -21.58 -0.52 0.21
N ILE A 30 -20.84 0.25 1.01
CA ILE A 30 -21.40 1.35 1.83
C ILE A 30 -20.90 2.69 1.30
N PHE A 31 -21.81 3.61 0.96
CA PHE A 31 -21.48 4.90 0.33
C PHE A 31 -20.65 4.75 -0.98
N GLY A 32 -20.83 3.64 -1.70
CA GLY A 32 -20.06 3.29 -2.90
C GLY A 32 -18.70 2.63 -2.62
N LEU A 33 -18.29 2.46 -1.35
CA LEU A 33 -17.09 1.72 -0.97
C LEU A 33 -17.34 0.22 -1.08
N SER A 34 -17.21 -0.34 -2.28
CA SER A 34 -17.27 -1.78 -2.51
C SER A 34 -16.12 -2.52 -1.83
N GLY A 35 -16.30 -3.82 -1.57
CA GLY A 35 -15.22 -4.66 -1.04
C GLY A 35 -13.99 -4.66 -1.95
N VAL A 36 -14.18 -4.59 -3.28
CA VAL A 36 -13.10 -4.45 -4.26
C VAL A 36 -12.32 -3.14 -4.06
N ALA A 37 -12.99 -2.00 -3.91
CA ALA A 37 -12.33 -0.71 -3.69
C ALA A 37 -11.53 -0.71 -2.38
N ILE A 38 -12.11 -1.26 -1.31
CA ILE A 38 -11.48 -1.35 0.01
C ILE A 38 -10.23 -2.23 -0.04
N ILE A 39 -10.35 -3.45 -0.57
CA ILE A 39 -9.22 -4.40 -0.63
C ILE A 39 -8.12 -3.82 -1.51
N ALA A 40 -8.44 -3.26 -2.68
CA ALA A 40 -7.46 -2.68 -3.59
C ALA A 40 -6.71 -1.48 -2.98
N ALA A 41 -7.41 -0.57 -2.29
CA ALA A 41 -6.78 0.59 -1.67
C ALA A 41 -5.98 0.24 -0.42
N MET A 42 -6.55 -0.58 0.47
CA MET A 42 -5.98 -0.82 1.80
C MET A 42 -4.82 -1.82 1.78
N SER A 43 -4.79 -2.75 0.82
CA SER A 43 -3.71 -3.75 0.70
C SER A 43 -2.44 -3.21 0.05
N ASN A 44 -2.54 -2.11 -0.70
CA ASN A 44 -1.42 -1.44 -1.39
C ASN A 44 -0.71 -0.43 -0.47
N SER A 45 0.61 -0.31 -0.57
CA SER A 45 1.42 0.72 0.10
C SER A 45 2.11 1.60 -0.93
N ASN A 46 2.27 2.90 -0.68
CA ASN A 46 3.09 3.72 -1.57
C ASN A 46 4.58 3.49 -1.25
N GLY A 47 5.27 2.68 -2.05
CA GLY A 47 6.70 2.37 -1.84
C GLY A 47 7.62 3.59 -1.86
N GLY A 48 7.34 4.58 -2.71
CA GLY A 48 8.13 5.83 -2.77
C GLY A 48 7.95 6.69 -1.51
N LEU A 49 6.72 6.84 -1.04
CA LEU A 49 6.40 7.54 0.20
C LEU A 49 6.99 6.80 1.41
N TYR A 50 6.89 5.47 1.42
CA TYR A 50 7.52 4.63 2.44
C TYR A 50 9.02 4.88 2.50
N ALA A 51 9.72 4.79 1.36
CA ALA A 51 11.16 5.00 1.25
C ALA A 51 11.60 6.36 1.82
N ALA A 52 10.88 7.42 1.46
CA ALA A 52 11.15 8.77 1.95
C ALA A 52 11.01 8.85 3.48
N LEU A 53 9.90 8.32 4.02
CA LEU A 53 9.61 8.41 5.45
C LEU A 53 10.55 7.55 6.31
N VAL A 54 10.88 6.34 5.88
CA VAL A 54 11.84 5.50 6.62
C VAL A 54 13.29 5.93 6.42
N GLY A 55 13.60 6.61 5.31
CA GLY A 55 14.89 7.27 5.13
C GLY A 55 15.08 8.46 6.06
N GLU A 56 14.00 9.19 6.36
CA GLU A 56 14.03 10.34 7.28
C GLU A 56 13.95 9.92 8.75
N PHE A 57 13.01 9.03 9.11
CA PHE A 57 12.69 8.71 10.50
C PHE A 57 13.13 7.31 10.96
N GLY A 58 13.39 6.41 10.01
CA GLY A 58 13.65 4.99 10.29
C GLY A 58 15.13 4.65 10.44
N ASN A 59 15.41 3.35 10.38
CA ASN A 59 16.76 2.78 10.39
C ASN A 59 16.96 1.81 9.22
N GLU A 60 18.16 1.24 9.09
CA GLU A 60 18.51 0.31 7.99
C GLU A 60 17.55 -0.88 7.85
N ARG A 61 17.00 -1.37 8.98
CA ARG A 61 16.04 -2.47 8.99
C ARG A 61 14.70 -2.04 8.39
N ASP A 62 14.25 -0.83 8.71
CA ASP A 62 13.04 -0.22 8.15
C ASP A 62 13.22 0.02 6.64
N VAL A 63 14.38 0.50 6.22
CA VAL A 63 14.74 0.67 4.80
C VAL A 63 14.73 -0.68 4.09
N GLY A 64 15.35 -1.72 4.66
CA GLY A 64 15.42 -3.05 4.05
C GLY A 64 14.06 -3.73 3.88
N ALA A 65 13.07 -3.38 4.71
CA ALA A 65 11.72 -3.93 4.61
C ALA A 65 10.99 -3.55 3.30
N ILE A 66 11.41 -2.47 2.63
CA ILE A 66 10.80 -2.01 1.36
C ILE A 66 10.77 -3.10 0.28
N SER A 67 11.78 -3.97 0.25
CA SER A 67 11.89 -5.06 -0.72
C SER A 67 10.72 -6.05 -0.68
N ILE A 68 10.14 -6.26 0.51
CA ILE A 68 8.98 -7.12 0.71
C ILE A 68 7.69 -6.33 0.61
N LEU A 69 7.70 -5.05 0.99
CA LEU A 69 6.52 -4.18 0.84
C LEU A 69 6.19 -3.96 -0.63
N SER A 70 7.18 -3.80 -1.51
CA SER A 70 6.96 -3.56 -2.94
C SER A 70 6.23 -4.71 -3.67
N LEU A 71 6.13 -5.90 -3.07
CA LEU A 71 5.26 -6.96 -3.56
C LEU A 71 3.77 -6.60 -3.47
N ASN A 72 3.41 -5.66 -2.58
CA ASN A 72 2.05 -5.15 -2.43
C ASN A 72 1.72 -3.97 -3.34
N ASP A 73 2.74 -3.34 -3.95
CA ASP A 73 2.59 -2.23 -4.88
C ASP A 73 2.05 -2.77 -6.22
N GLY A 74 0.74 -2.93 -6.32
CA GLY A 74 0.05 -3.34 -7.55
C GLY A 74 -1.09 -4.34 -7.35
N PRO A 75 -1.55 -4.99 -8.43
CA PRO A 75 -2.74 -5.84 -8.39
C PRO A 75 -2.46 -7.24 -7.81
N PHE A 76 -1.20 -7.66 -7.61
CA PHE A 76 -0.87 -9.05 -7.26
C PHE A 76 -1.59 -9.55 -5.99
N PHE A 77 -1.32 -8.92 -4.84
CA PHE A 77 -1.97 -9.35 -3.59
C PHE A 77 -3.46 -9.03 -3.56
N THR A 78 -3.91 -7.97 -4.23
CA THR A 78 -5.34 -7.68 -4.39
C THR A 78 -6.06 -8.79 -5.15
N MET A 79 -5.49 -9.26 -6.25
CA MET A 79 -6.04 -10.37 -7.03
C MET A 79 -6.05 -11.68 -6.24
N ILE A 80 -4.98 -11.97 -5.50
CA ILE A 80 -4.96 -13.13 -4.58
C ILE A 80 -6.05 -13.00 -3.52
N ALA A 81 -6.19 -11.82 -2.91
CA ALA A 81 -7.20 -11.55 -1.90
C ALA A 81 -8.61 -11.75 -2.43
N LEU A 82 -8.94 -11.15 -3.57
CA LEU A 82 -10.26 -11.25 -4.19
C LEU A 82 -10.55 -12.67 -4.68
N GLY A 83 -9.57 -13.36 -5.26
CA GLY A 83 -9.71 -14.75 -5.68
C GLY A 83 -9.91 -15.70 -4.50
N ALA A 84 -9.09 -15.57 -3.45
CA ALA A 84 -9.20 -16.40 -2.25
C ALA A 84 -10.49 -16.13 -1.46
N ALA A 85 -11.01 -14.91 -1.54
CA ALA A 85 -12.28 -14.52 -0.94
C ALA A 85 -13.52 -14.94 -1.75
N GLY A 86 -13.34 -15.50 -2.96
CA GLY A 86 -14.44 -15.85 -3.86
C GLY A 86 -15.13 -14.64 -4.51
N MET A 87 -14.50 -13.45 -4.48
CA MET A 87 -15.02 -12.22 -5.07
C MET A 87 -14.65 -12.02 -6.54
N ALA A 88 -13.65 -12.75 -7.05
CA ALA A 88 -13.17 -12.65 -8.42
C ALA A 88 -12.67 -13.99 -8.95
N ASN A 89 -12.89 -14.27 -10.23
CA ASN A 89 -12.32 -15.42 -10.92
C ASN A 89 -10.97 -15.04 -11.56
N ILE A 90 -9.90 -15.07 -10.76
CA ILE A 90 -8.57 -14.67 -11.23
C ILE A 90 -7.84 -15.84 -11.92
N PRO A 91 -7.51 -15.73 -13.22
CA PRO A 91 -6.68 -16.74 -13.89
C PRO A 91 -5.26 -16.74 -13.31
N ILE A 92 -4.69 -17.93 -13.08
CA ILE A 92 -3.29 -18.06 -12.58
C ILE A 92 -2.31 -17.31 -13.48
N MET A 93 -2.54 -17.29 -14.80
CA MET A 93 -1.70 -16.56 -15.75
C MET A 93 -1.71 -15.04 -15.52
N ALA A 94 -2.79 -14.46 -15.02
CA ALA A 94 -2.82 -13.04 -14.65
C ALA A 94 -1.88 -12.76 -13.47
N LEU A 95 -1.86 -13.64 -12.46
CA LEU A 95 -0.93 -13.54 -11.33
C LEU A 95 0.53 -13.68 -11.77
N VAL A 96 0.81 -14.63 -12.68
CA VAL A 96 2.16 -14.81 -13.23
C VAL A 96 2.61 -13.56 -13.97
N ALA A 97 1.75 -12.97 -14.82
CA ALA A 97 2.09 -11.78 -15.59
C ALA A 97 2.52 -10.59 -14.71
N VAL A 98 1.90 -10.41 -13.54
CA VAL A 98 2.27 -9.35 -12.59
C VAL A 98 3.62 -9.61 -11.93
N LEU A 99 4.03 -10.87 -11.74
CA LEU A 99 5.32 -11.23 -11.14
C LEU A 99 6.49 -11.17 -12.12
N VAL A 100 6.27 -11.23 -13.43
CA VAL A 100 7.35 -11.28 -14.44
C VAL A 100 8.36 -10.13 -14.25
N PRO A 101 7.97 -8.85 -14.13
CA PRO A 101 8.93 -7.75 -13.97
C PRO A 101 9.78 -7.90 -12.70
N LEU A 102 9.19 -8.38 -11.60
CA LEU A 102 9.91 -8.61 -10.35
C LEU A 102 10.93 -9.73 -10.49
N VAL A 103 10.53 -10.86 -11.09
CA VAL A 103 11.42 -12.00 -11.31
C VAL A 103 12.58 -11.63 -12.23
N VAL A 104 12.32 -10.88 -13.29
CA VAL A 104 13.37 -10.35 -14.18
C VAL A 104 14.33 -9.46 -13.40
N GLY A 105 13.82 -8.55 -12.56
CA GLY A 105 14.66 -7.70 -11.71
C GLY A 105 15.52 -8.51 -10.73
N MET A 106 14.95 -9.54 -10.09
CA MET A 106 15.69 -10.44 -9.20
C MET A 106 16.79 -11.20 -9.94
N ILE A 107 16.50 -11.74 -11.13
CA ILE A 107 17.49 -12.45 -11.95
C ILE A 107 18.63 -11.51 -12.33
N LEU A 108 18.31 -10.32 -12.87
CA LEU A 108 19.32 -9.33 -13.26
C LEU A 108 20.21 -8.91 -12.09
N GLY A 109 19.62 -8.62 -10.93
CA GLY A 109 20.37 -8.22 -9.73
C GLY A 109 21.26 -9.33 -9.15
N ASN A 110 20.95 -10.61 -9.41
CA ASN A 110 21.79 -11.73 -8.97
C ASN A 110 22.87 -12.10 -10.00
N LEU A 111 22.61 -11.90 -11.30
CA LEU A 111 23.55 -12.25 -12.38
C LEU A 111 24.59 -11.16 -12.65
N ASP A 112 24.26 -9.88 -12.44
CA ASP A 112 25.15 -8.75 -12.73
C ASP A 112 25.36 -7.87 -11.49
N PRO A 113 26.51 -8.00 -10.80
CA PRO A 113 26.85 -7.18 -9.65
C PRO A 113 26.93 -5.68 -9.96
N ASN A 114 27.34 -5.29 -11.17
CA ASN A 114 27.41 -3.88 -11.57
C ASN A 114 26.01 -3.32 -11.78
N MET A 115 25.12 -4.11 -12.39
CA MET A 115 23.70 -3.75 -12.52
C MET A 115 23.03 -3.61 -11.15
N ARG A 116 23.31 -4.54 -10.22
CA ARG A 116 22.82 -4.46 -8.84
C ARG A 116 23.28 -3.17 -8.15
N ASP A 117 24.56 -2.84 -8.26
CA ASP A 117 25.13 -1.62 -7.65
C ASP A 117 24.51 -0.36 -8.27
N PHE A 118 24.40 -0.33 -9.61
CA PHE A 118 23.75 0.76 -10.35
C PHE A 118 22.30 0.98 -9.91
N LEU A 119 21.48 -0.07 -9.87
CA LEU A 119 20.07 0.00 -9.49
C LEU A 119 19.88 0.35 -8.01
N THR A 120 20.74 -0.16 -7.12
CA THR A 120 20.69 0.13 -5.68
C THR A 120 20.99 1.60 -5.40
N LYS A 121 22.00 2.16 -6.09
CA LYS A 121 22.34 3.60 -5.98
C LYS A 121 21.30 4.50 -6.66
N GLY A 122 20.61 4.00 -7.69
CA GLY A 122 19.55 4.73 -8.39
C GLY A 122 18.30 4.96 -7.54
N GLY A 123 17.97 4.04 -6.63
CA GLY A 123 16.75 4.12 -5.80
C GLY A 123 16.54 5.46 -5.09
N PRO A 124 17.50 5.92 -4.26
CA PRO A 124 17.41 7.22 -3.59
C PRO A 124 17.27 8.41 -4.56
N LEU A 125 17.94 8.35 -5.72
CA LEU A 125 17.86 9.40 -6.74
C LEU A 125 16.44 9.51 -7.34
N LEU A 126 15.70 8.39 -7.41
CA LEU A 126 14.34 8.36 -7.94
C LEU A 126 13.30 8.88 -6.94
N ILE A 127 13.59 8.96 -5.63
CA ILE A 127 12.61 9.38 -4.61
C ILE A 127 12.01 10.77 -4.91
N PRO A 128 12.80 11.83 -5.20
CA PRO A 128 12.24 13.14 -5.54
C PRO A 128 11.39 13.13 -6.82
N PHE A 129 11.77 12.33 -7.82
CA PHE A 129 10.99 12.19 -9.07
C PHE A 129 9.69 11.42 -8.83
N PHE A 130 9.69 10.40 -7.98
CA PHE A 130 8.47 9.72 -7.54
C PHE A 130 7.53 10.66 -6.81
N ALA A 131 8.05 11.45 -5.86
CA ALA A 131 7.25 12.43 -5.13
C ALA A 131 6.67 13.50 -6.07
N PHE A 132 7.47 14.00 -7.01
CA PHE A 132 7.02 14.97 -8.01
C PHE A 132 5.98 14.38 -8.97
N ALA A 133 6.24 13.21 -9.55
CA ALA A 133 5.31 12.55 -10.47
C ALA A 133 4.01 12.15 -9.77
N LEU A 134 4.06 11.73 -8.50
CA LEU A 134 2.88 11.50 -7.68
C LEU A 134 2.06 12.78 -7.55
N GLY A 135 2.69 13.90 -7.20
CA GLY A 135 2.04 15.20 -7.08
C GLY A 135 1.47 15.72 -8.41
N ALA A 136 2.22 15.62 -9.50
CA ALA A 136 1.80 16.03 -10.83
C ALA A 136 0.72 15.12 -11.41
N GLY A 137 0.70 13.84 -11.03
CA GLY A 137 -0.29 12.85 -11.43
C GLY A 137 -1.58 12.88 -10.62
N ILE A 138 -1.69 13.75 -9.61
CA ILE A 138 -2.95 13.94 -8.86
C ILE A 138 -4.03 14.41 -9.82
N ASN A 139 -5.01 13.55 -10.07
CA ASN A 139 -6.18 13.87 -10.84
C ASN A 139 -7.26 14.44 -9.91
N LEU A 140 -7.39 15.78 -9.89
CA LEU A 140 -8.40 16.47 -9.08
C LEU A 140 -9.84 16.11 -9.49
N GLU A 141 -10.07 15.74 -10.75
CA GLU A 141 -11.38 15.26 -11.21
C GLU A 141 -11.73 13.92 -10.56
N MET A 142 -10.78 12.99 -10.51
CA MET A 142 -10.95 11.71 -9.80
C MET A 142 -11.17 11.91 -8.29
N LEU A 143 -10.54 12.93 -7.69
CA LEU A 143 -10.79 13.30 -6.29
C LEU A 143 -12.23 13.78 -6.10
N LEU A 144 -12.74 14.63 -7.00
CA LEU A 144 -14.12 15.12 -6.96
C LEU A 144 -15.12 13.96 -7.16
N GLN A 145 -14.84 13.04 -8.08
CA GLN A 145 -15.67 11.86 -8.34
C GLN A 145 -15.65 10.88 -7.15
N GLY A 146 -14.48 10.62 -6.57
CA GLY A 146 -14.35 9.75 -5.39
C GLY A 146 -14.96 10.36 -4.12
N GLY A 147 -14.99 11.69 -4.05
CA GLY A 147 -15.70 12.46 -3.02
C GLY A 147 -15.34 12.07 -1.59
N LEU A 148 -16.32 12.23 -0.69
CA LEU A 148 -16.13 11.93 0.73
C LEU A 148 -15.87 10.44 1.00
N ALA A 149 -16.41 9.55 0.18
CA ALA A 149 -16.21 8.10 0.32
C ALA A 149 -14.73 7.73 0.11
N GLY A 150 -14.11 8.24 -0.96
CA GLY A 150 -12.68 8.01 -1.21
C GLY A 150 -11.76 8.67 -0.17
N ILE A 151 -12.13 9.83 0.37
CA ILE A 151 -11.43 10.45 1.51
C ILE A 151 -11.53 9.55 2.74
N LEU A 152 -12.73 9.05 3.06
CA LEU A 152 -12.94 8.12 4.15
C LEU A 152 -12.08 6.87 3.97
N LEU A 153 -12.00 6.31 2.77
CA LEU A 153 -11.13 5.17 2.47
C LEU A 153 -9.65 5.46 2.77
N GLY A 154 -9.16 6.65 2.44
CA GLY A 154 -7.80 7.06 2.77
C GLY A 154 -7.56 7.25 4.28
N VAL A 155 -8.56 7.78 4.99
CA VAL A 155 -8.55 7.90 6.45
C VAL A 155 -8.52 6.50 7.11
N LEU A 156 -9.35 5.58 6.64
CA LEU A 156 -9.37 4.19 7.13
C LEU A 156 -8.04 3.49 6.84
N THR A 157 -7.50 3.65 5.63
CA THR A 157 -6.18 3.11 5.25
C THR A 157 -5.10 3.61 6.19
N THR A 158 -5.08 4.92 6.48
CA THR A 158 -4.03 5.51 7.30
C THR A 158 -4.18 5.15 8.77
N PHE A 159 -5.36 5.34 9.36
CA PHE A 159 -5.51 5.23 10.81
C PHE A 159 -5.86 3.82 11.27
N ILE A 160 -6.79 3.13 10.60
CA ILE A 160 -7.14 1.75 10.96
C ILE A 160 -6.03 0.82 10.47
N GLY A 161 -5.64 0.92 9.19
CA GLY A 161 -4.50 0.16 8.66
C GLY A 161 -3.22 0.45 9.45
N GLY A 162 -2.94 1.73 9.73
CA GLY A 162 -1.82 2.15 10.56
C GLY A 162 -1.84 1.60 11.97
N PHE A 163 -2.98 1.58 12.64
CA PHE A 163 -3.10 1.00 13.98
C PHE A 163 -2.58 -0.44 14.03
N PHE A 164 -2.95 -1.27 13.04
CA PHE A 164 -2.53 -2.66 12.96
C PHE A 164 -1.09 -2.80 12.48
N ASN A 165 -0.69 -2.07 11.44
CA ASN A 165 0.67 -2.12 10.91
C ASN A 165 1.72 -1.65 11.93
N ILE A 166 1.45 -0.57 12.68
CA ILE A 166 2.32 -0.07 13.74
C ILE A 166 2.48 -1.12 14.84
N ARG A 167 1.40 -1.82 15.21
CA ARG A 167 1.46 -2.90 16.20
C ARG A 167 2.24 -4.09 15.68
N ALA A 168 1.94 -4.55 14.48
CA ALA A 168 2.64 -5.65 13.84
C ALA A 168 4.14 -5.39 13.73
N ASP A 169 4.51 -4.17 13.31
CA ASP A 169 5.89 -3.71 13.26
C ASP A 169 6.58 -3.80 14.63
N ARG A 170 5.93 -3.30 15.69
CA ARG A 170 6.45 -3.39 17.07
C ARG A 170 6.54 -4.80 17.60
N LEU A 171 5.56 -5.66 17.29
CA LEU A 171 5.54 -7.06 17.74
C LEU A 171 6.71 -7.87 17.21
N VAL A 172 7.26 -7.49 16.06
CA VAL A 172 8.46 -8.14 15.48
C VAL A 172 9.75 -7.37 15.79
N GLY A 173 9.71 -6.46 16.76
CA GLY A 173 10.87 -5.71 17.25
C GLY A 173 11.24 -4.47 16.44
N GLY A 174 10.31 -3.93 15.64
CA GLY A 174 10.44 -2.61 15.02
C GLY A 174 9.97 -1.48 15.94
N THR A 175 10.20 -0.23 15.54
CA THR A 175 9.83 0.96 16.32
C THR A 175 8.36 1.37 16.13
N GLY A 176 7.70 0.85 15.09
CA GLY A 176 6.40 1.29 14.61
C GLY A 176 6.49 2.29 13.45
N ILE A 177 7.69 2.80 13.12
CA ILE A 177 7.89 3.79 12.06
C ILE A 177 7.65 3.17 10.68
N ALA A 178 8.19 1.97 10.42
CA ALA A 178 7.93 1.25 9.17
C ALA A 178 6.44 0.92 9.04
N GLY A 179 5.79 0.46 10.12
CA GLY A 179 4.36 0.20 10.14
C GLY A 179 3.52 1.44 9.81
N ALA A 180 3.89 2.60 10.37
CA ALA A 180 3.23 3.87 10.06
C ALA A 180 3.46 4.29 8.60
N ALA A 181 4.70 4.25 8.12
CA ALA A 181 5.08 4.63 6.75
C ALA A 181 4.39 3.75 5.69
N ALA A 182 4.14 2.48 6.00
CA ALA A 182 3.47 1.53 5.11
C ALA A 182 1.95 1.76 4.98
N SER A 183 1.38 2.62 5.82
CA SER A 183 -0.06 2.80 5.97
C SER A 183 -0.62 3.87 5.05
N SER A 184 -0.25 3.75 3.78
CA SER A 184 -0.70 4.59 2.67
C SER A 184 -1.42 3.77 1.62
N THR A 185 -2.01 4.42 0.62
CA THR A 185 -2.43 3.80 -0.64
C THR A 185 -1.47 4.21 -1.75
N ALA A 186 -1.07 3.25 -2.58
CA ALA A 186 -0.11 3.46 -3.67
C ALA A 186 -0.74 4.19 -4.87
N GLY A 187 0.02 5.06 -5.56
CA GLY A 187 -0.51 5.74 -6.75
C GLY A 187 -0.90 4.79 -7.89
N ASN A 188 -0.14 3.70 -8.06
CA ASN A 188 -0.46 2.64 -9.02
C ASN A 188 -1.70 1.81 -8.62
N ALA A 189 -2.19 1.91 -7.38
CA ALA A 189 -3.41 1.24 -6.94
C ALA A 189 -4.64 1.73 -7.73
N VAL A 190 -4.62 2.95 -8.28
CA VAL A 190 -5.69 3.47 -9.15
C VAL A 190 -5.88 2.61 -10.40
N ALA A 191 -4.82 1.98 -10.91
CA ALA A 191 -4.88 1.08 -12.06
C ALA A 191 -5.26 -0.37 -11.68
N THR A 192 -5.27 -0.71 -10.39
CA THR A 192 -5.57 -2.07 -9.92
C THR A 192 -6.98 -2.55 -10.28
N PRO A 193 -8.05 -1.74 -10.13
CA PRO A 193 -9.39 -2.15 -10.55
C PRO A 193 -9.45 -2.53 -12.03
N LEU A 194 -8.81 -1.75 -12.91
CA LEU A 194 -8.76 -2.06 -14.33
C LEU A 194 -8.07 -3.41 -14.59
N ALA A 195 -6.95 -3.68 -13.92
CA ALA A 195 -6.26 -4.97 -14.03
C ALA A 195 -7.14 -6.13 -13.55
N ILE A 196 -7.94 -5.92 -12.49
CA ILE A 196 -8.91 -6.90 -12.00
C ILE A 196 -10.02 -7.13 -13.03
N ALA A 197 -10.58 -6.07 -13.61
CA ALA A 197 -11.62 -6.18 -14.64
C ALA A 197 -11.11 -6.85 -15.93
N GLN A 198 -9.82 -6.71 -16.25
CA GLN A 198 -9.20 -7.43 -17.35
C GLN A 198 -9.03 -8.92 -17.05
N ALA A 199 -8.77 -9.28 -15.79
CA ALA A 199 -8.68 -10.67 -15.35
C ALA A 199 -10.07 -11.32 -15.22
N ASP A 200 -11.05 -10.56 -14.73
CA ASP A 200 -12.44 -10.98 -14.55
C ASP A 200 -13.41 -9.87 -15.04
N PRO A 201 -13.89 -9.96 -16.29
CA PRO A 201 -14.79 -8.96 -16.88
C PRO A 201 -16.10 -8.75 -16.15
N SER A 202 -16.57 -9.70 -15.31
CA SER A 202 -17.80 -9.48 -14.54
C SER A 202 -17.66 -8.37 -13.49
N LEU A 203 -16.43 -7.98 -13.14
CA LEU A 203 -16.14 -6.90 -12.21
C LEU A 203 -15.96 -5.54 -12.88
N ALA A 204 -16.18 -5.41 -14.19
CA ALA A 204 -15.89 -4.18 -14.93
C ALA A 204 -16.60 -2.94 -14.36
N GLU A 205 -17.88 -3.04 -14.02
CA GLU A 205 -18.65 -1.90 -13.45
C GLU A 205 -18.15 -1.53 -12.04
N VAL A 206 -17.97 -2.53 -11.16
CA VAL A 206 -17.47 -2.32 -9.80
C VAL A 206 -16.05 -1.75 -9.82
N ALA A 207 -15.21 -2.22 -10.75
CA ALA A 207 -13.85 -1.74 -10.93
C ALA A 207 -13.80 -0.29 -11.43
N ALA A 208 -14.67 0.08 -12.38
CA ALA A 208 -14.78 1.44 -12.87
C ALA A 208 -15.19 2.41 -11.75
N ALA A 209 -16.15 2.00 -10.90
CA ALA A 209 -16.56 2.78 -9.73
C ALA A 209 -15.48 2.87 -8.64
N ALA A 210 -14.62 1.86 -8.52
CA ALA A 210 -13.56 1.82 -7.50
C ALA A 210 -12.40 2.79 -7.80
N ALA A 211 -12.04 3.03 -9.06
CA ALA A 211 -10.85 3.80 -9.41
C ALA A 211 -10.84 5.25 -8.85
N PRO A 212 -11.94 6.05 -8.94
CA PRO A 212 -11.99 7.38 -8.33
C PRO A 212 -11.84 7.35 -6.79
N LEU A 213 -12.43 6.34 -6.13
CA LEU A 213 -12.33 6.17 -4.67
C LEU A 213 -10.89 5.90 -4.24
N ILE A 214 -10.19 5.03 -4.97
CA ILE A 214 -8.79 4.72 -4.72
C ILE A 214 -7.91 5.95 -4.99
N ALA A 215 -8.18 6.71 -6.05
CA ALA A 215 -7.44 7.94 -6.34
C ALA A 215 -7.58 8.99 -5.21
N ALA A 216 -8.79 9.18 -4.70
CA ALA A 216 -9.02 10.02 -3.52
C ALA A 216 -8.30 9.47 -2.26
N SER A 217 -8.24 8.15 -2.09
CA SER A 217 -7.48 7.49 -1.01
C SER A 217 -5.97 7.75 -1.13
N VAL A 218 -5.40 7.71 -2.34
CA VAL A 218 -3.99 8.03 -2.60
C VAL A 218 -3.66 9.45 -2.14
N ILE A 219 -4.46 10.43 -2.54
CA ILE A 219 -4.23 11.84 -2.18
C ILE A 219 -4.35 12.02 -0.66
N THR A 220 -5.39 11.45 -0.08
CA THR A 220 -5.64 11.53 1.37
C THR A 220 -4.49 10.92 2.17
N THR A 221 -4.05 9.72 1.79
CA THR A 221 -2.95 9.01 2.46
C THR A 221 -1.59 9.67 2.21
N ALA A 222 -1.36 10.32 1.06
CA ALA A 222 -0.14 11.09 0.81
C ALA A 222 0.05 12.24 1.81
N ILE A 223 -1.04 12.77 2.37
CA ILE A 223 -1.01 13.81 3.40
C ILE A 223 -0.97 13.19 4.81
N LEU A 224 -1.84 12.22 5.09
CA LEU A 224 -2.00 11.69 6.44
C LEU A 224 -0.88 10.75 6.88
N THR A 225 -0.29 9.99 5.96
CA THR A 225 0.76 9.00 6.30
C THR A 225 2.04 9.67 6.83
N PRO A 226 2.56 10.76 6.22
CA PRO A 226 3.65 11.53 6.81
C PRO A 226 3.34 12.07 8.21
N VAL A 227 2.13 12.59 8.42
CA VAL A 227 1.69 13.10 9.73
C VAL A 227 1.69 11.99 10.77
N LEU A 228 1.11 10.84 10.44
CA LEU A 228 1.10 9.65 11.30
C LEU A 228 2.51 9.18 11.62
N THR A 229 3.37 9.08 10.61
CA THR A 229 4.75 8.57 10.76
C THR A 229 5.60 9.50 11.60
N SER A 230 5.52 10.82 11.36
CA SER A 230 6.19 11.83 12.18
C SER A 230 5.72 11.78 13.64
N TRP A 231 4.42 11.57 13.87
CA TRP A 231 3.88 11.40 15.22
C TRP A 231 4.42 10.15 15.92
N VAL A 232 4.47 9.00 15.23
CA VAL A 232 5.05 7.77 15.77
C VAL A 232 6.54 7.94 16.08
N ALA A 233 7.30 8.55 15.18
CA ALA A 233 8.72 8.81 15.36
C ALA A 233 8.98 9.71 16.58
N LYS A 234 8.23 10.81 16.72
CA LYS A 234 8.31 11.70 17.90
C LYS A 234 7.97 10.98 19.19
N LYS A 235 6.95 10.11 19.18
CA LYS A 235 6.57 9.32 20.35
C LYS A 235 7.68 8.36 20.74
N GLN A 236 8.30 7.68 19.77
CA GLN A 236 9.40 6.77 20.05
C GLN A 236 10.63 7.51 20.58
N ALA A 237 11.00 8.64 19.98
CA ALA A 237 12.14 9.43 20.46
C ALA A 237 11.97 9.87 21.94
N ARG A 238 10.73 10.18 22.35
CA ARG A 238 10.42 10.50 23.75
C ARG A 238 10.57 9.30 24.68
N GLN A 239 10.05 8.13 24.29
CA GLN A 239 10.16 6.90 25.08
C GLN A 239 11.62 6.52 25.34
N VAL A 240 12.47 6.56 24.31
CA VAL A 240 13.92 6.31 24.46
C VAL A 240 14.60 7.32 25.37
N ALA A 241 14.18 8.59 25.35
CA ALA A 241 14.74 9.62 26.22
C ALA A 241 14.32 9.45 27.68
N GLU A 242 13.13 8.90 27.95
CA GLU A 242 12.64 8.58 29.28
C GLU A 242 13.35 7.35 29.86
N GLU A 243 13.52 6.29 29.07
CA GLU A 243 14.25 5.08 29.46
C GLU A 243 15.72 5.37 29.82
N LYS A 244 16.36 6.31 29.14
CA LYS A 244 17.74 6.74 29.45
C LYS A 244 17.88 7.56 30.73
N LYS A 245 16.77 8.11 31.25
CA LYS A 245 16.74 8.90 32.49
C LYS A 245 16.38 8.07 33.72
N ALA A 246 15.80 6.89 33.52
CA ALA A 246 15.45 5.92 34.56
C ALA A 246 16.67 5.03 34.90
#